data_AF-A0A2J6IZX7-F1
#
_entry.id   AF-A0A2J6IZX7-F1
#
_cell.length_a   1.000
_cell.length_b   1.000
_cell.length_c   1.000
_cell.angle_alpha   90.00
_cell.angle_beta   90.00
_cell.angle_gamma   90.00
#
_symmetry.space_group_name_H-M   'P 1'
#
loop_
_entity.id
_entity.type
_entity.pdbx_description
1 polymer ?
#
loop_
_entity_poly.entity_id
_entity_poly.type
_entity_poly.pdbx_seq_one_letter_code
_entity_poly.pdbx_strand_id
1 'polypeptide(L)'
;MRGDDGDRTQPSARRGCASQYRGAWQRHYPLSPRHRRPRRPGDAGAGADGGAVMAALVDAIWGALLLGGKLFLIIVPVVVAFEVLRYQPIFRRAGNSVEPLMRGVGLSRDAAVPLFTGIFLGIAYGAGIIIRVSQEKRLSKRELFLIGLFLATCHAVVEDILIFVAIGGYGSIMLGLRLLLAIIITALLARFWRPAS
;
A
#
# COMPACT_ATOMS: atom_id res chain seq x y z
N MET A 1 -66.65 11.93 -4.27
CA MET A 1 -66.38 10.69 -3.49
C MET A 1 -64.87 10.49 -3.41
N ARG A 2 -64.34 10.31 -2.18
CA ARG A 2 -62.93 10.12 -1.74
C ARG A 2 -62.00 11.34 -1.90
N GLY A 3 -61.10 11.68 -0.97
CA GLY A 3 -60.67 11.08 0.31
C GLY A 3 -60.13 12.20 1.22
N ASP A 4 -60.30 12.12 2.54
CA ASP A 4 -59.41 11.40 3.48
C ASP A 4 -58.17 12.24 3.85
N ASP A 5 -58.38 13.31 4.63
CA ASP A 5 -57.33 14.10 5.27
C ASP A 5 -57.08 13.54 6.68
N GLY A 6 -56.14 12.60 6.76
CA GLY A 6 -55.58 12.09 8.00
C GLY A 6 -54.62 13.10 8.62
N ASP A 7 -55.12 13.91 9.55
CA ASP A 7 -54.31 14.74 10.46
C ASP A 7 -53.50 13.84 11.42
N ARG A 8 -52.24 13.58 11.06
CA ARG A 8 -51.23 13.04 11.99
C ARG A 8 -50.44 14.20 12.59
N THR A 9 -50.88 14.56 13.79
CA THR A 9 -50.09 15.12 14.88
C THR A 9 -48.65 14.57 14.93
N GLN A 10 -47.65 15.42 14.68
CA GLN A 10 -46.25 15.13 15.02
C GLN A 10 -45.93 15.68 16.42
N PRO A 11 -45.47 14.85 17.37
CA PRO A 11 -45.07 15.34 18.69
C PRO A 11 -43.64 15.90 18.67
N SER A 12 -43.50 17.09 19.24
CA SER A 12 -42.25 17.81 19.49
C SER A 12 -41.44 17.17 20.64
N ALA A 13 -40.48 16.28 20.35
CA ALA A 13 -39.69 15.68 21.44
C ALA A 13 -38.29 15.17 21.03
N ARG A 14 -37.43 15.97 20.38
CA ARG A 14 -35.97 15.69 20.30
C ARG A 14 -35.13 16.97 20.23
N ARG A 15 -35.02 17.72 21.33
CA ARG A 15 -34.05 18.84 21.46
C ARG A 15 -33.00 18.66 22.58
N GLY A 16 -32.83 17.44 23.11
CA GLY A 16 -32.05 17.24 24.34
C GLY A 16 -30.64 16.65 24.23
N CYS A 17 -30.24 15.95 23.16
CA CYS A 17 -29.10 15.02 23.26
C CYS A 17 -27.84 15.37 22.41
N ALA A 18 -27.88 16.41 21.59
CA ALA A 18 -26.76 16.72 20.65
C ALA A 18 -25.77 17.79 21.15
N SER A 19 -25.90 18.26 22.39
CA SER A 19 -25.06 19.31 22.97
C SER A 19 -23.76 18.76 23.58
N GLN A 20 -23.79 17.54 24.12
CA GLN A 20 -22.79 17.10 25.10
C GLN A 20 -21.45 16.62 24.51
N TYR A 21 -21.40 16.23 23.23
CA TYR A 21 -20.17 15.71 22.61
C TYR A 21 -19.33 16.78 21.89
N ARG A 22 -19.75 18.05 21.92
CA ARG A 22 -19.11 19.12 21.10
C ARG A 22 -17.85 19.73 21.72
N GLY A 23 -17.56 19.47 23.00
CA GLY A 23 -16.50 20.16 23.75
C GLY A 23 -15.08 19.56 23.70
N ALA A 24 -14.91 18.32 23.22
CA ALA A 24 -13.60 17.64 23.26
C ALA A 24 -12.76 17.83 21.98
N TRP A 25 -13.40 18.02 20.83
CA TRP A 25 -12.73 18.10 19.52
C TRP A 25 -12.31 19.51 19.09
N GLN A 26 -12.74 20.55 19.81
CA GLN A 26 -12.57 21.95 19.40
C GLN A 26 -11.25 22.60 19.87
N ARG A 27 -10.44 21.92 20.70
CA ARG A 27 -9.21 22.51 21.26
C ARG A 27 -7.99 22.47 20.33
N HIS A 28 -8.00 21.66 19.26
CA HIS A 28 -6.80 21.43 18.43
C HIS A 28 -6.86 21.97 16.99
N TYR A 29 -7.90 22.71 16.60
CA TYR A 29 -7.95 23.43 15.32
C TYR A 29 -8.40 24.87 15.54
N PRO A 30 -7.51 25.88 15.44
CA PRO A 30 -7.93 27.28 15.49
C PRO A 30 -8.78 27.60 14.26
N LEU A 31 -10.08 27.82 14.49
CA LEU A 31 -11.05 28.27 13.48
C LEU A 31 -10.66 29.66 12.97
N SER A 32 -10.26 29.74 11.71
CA SER A 32 -10.05 31.02 10.99
C SER A 32 -11.39 31.67 10.63
N PRO A 33 -11.52 33.02 10.61
CA PRO A 33 -12.82 33.69 10.58
C PRO A 33 -13.35 33.92 9.15
N ARG A 34 -14.65 33.65 8.97
CA ARG A 34 -15.56 34.19 7.93
C ARG A 34 -15.15 33.95 6.46
N HIS A 35 -15.57 32.82 5.90
CA HIS A 35 -15.83 32.76 4.46
C HIS A 35 -17.33 32.92 4.16
N ARG A 36 -17.59 33.81 3.19
CA ARG A 36 -18.89 34.37 2.77
C ARG A 36 -19.95 33.31 2.50
N ARG A 37 -21.21 33.70 2.75
CA ARG A 37 -22.42 32.95 2.37
C ARG A 37 -22.36 32.52 0.89
N PRO A 38 -22.81 31.31 0.54
CA PRO A 38 -22.88 30.87 -0.85
C PRO A 38 -23.88 31.74 -1.63
N ARG A 39 -23.45 32.25 -2.80
CA ARG A 39 -24.33 32.93 -3.77
C ARG A 39 -25.36 31.93 -4.30
N ARG A 40 -26.60 32.43 -4.50
CA ARG A 40 -27.76 31.64 -4.95
C ARG A 40 -27.54 31.07 -6.37
N PRO A 41 -28.10 29.89 -6.67
CA PRO A 41 -28.07 29.29 -8.00
C PRO A 41 -29.15 29.95 -8.85
N GLY A 42 -28.80 30.91 -9.70
CA GLY A 42 -29.77 31.65 -10.50
C GLY A 42 -29.26 32.35 -11.75
N ASP A 43 -27.97 32.21 -12.09
CA ASP A 43 -27.35 33.02 -13.13
C ASP A 43 -26.67 32.09 -14.16
N ALA A 44 -27.47 31.74 -15.17
CA ALA A 44 -27.11 31.44 -16.56
C ALA A 44 -25.65 31.11 -16.90
N GLY A 45 -25.42 29.85 -17.32
CA GLY A 45 -24.18 29.44 -17.96
C GLY A 45 -24.11 27.94 -18.24
N ALA A 46 -25.08 27.40 -18.98
CA ALA A 46 -24.88 26.14 -19.68
C ALA A 46 -23.83 26.37 -20.79
N GLY A 47 -22.57 26.22 -20.41
CA GLY A 47 -21.43 26.23 -21.30
C GLY A 47 -20.32 25.56 -20.55
N ALA A 48 -19.94 24.36 -20.99
CA ALA A 48 -18.71 23.73 -20.56
C ALA A 48 -17.59 24.75 -20.79
N ASP A 49 -17.17 25.40 -19.72
CA ASP A 49 -16.08 26.34 -19.67
C ASP A 49 -14.81 25.54 -19.93
N GLY A 50 -14.48 25.36 -21.22
CA GLY A 50 -13.25 24.68 -21.65
C GLY A 50 -12.02 25.28 -20.98
N GLY A 51 -12.04 26.57 -20.62
CA GLY A 51 -11.01 27.20 -19.81
C GLY A 51 -10.90 26.66 -18.36
N ALA A 52 -12.03 26.36 -17.70
CA ALA A 52 -12.02 25.77 -16.35
C ALA A 52 -11.58 24.30 -16.38
N VAL A 53 -12.01 23.55 -17.41
CA VAL A 53 -11.53 22.17 -17.63
C VAL A 53 -10.03 22.18 -17.92
N MET A 54 -9.56 23.11 -18.76
CA MET A 54 -8.13 23.20 -19.07
C MET A 54 -7.29 23.65 -17.87
N ALA A 55 -7.77 24.56 -17.05
CA ALA A 55 -7.10 24.95 -15.81
C ALA A 55 -7.01 23.78 -14.82
N ALA A 56 -8.11 23.04 -14.63
CA ALA A 56 -8.12 21.85 -13.77
C ALA A 56 -7.19 20.74 -14.29
N LEU A 57 -7.10 20.54 -15.61
CA LEU A 57 -6.16 19.60 -16.22
C LEU A 57 -4.71 20.00 -15.99
N VAL A 58 -4.37 21.28 -16.17
CA VAL A 58 -3.02 21.79 -15.94
C VAL A 58 -2.61 21.62 -14.48
N ASP A 59 -3.48 21.98 -13.53
CA ASP A 59 -3.22 21.81 -12.10
C ASP A 59 -3.07 20.33 -11.71
N ALA A 60 -3.88 19.44 -12.29
CA ALA A 60 -3.78 18.01 -12.06
C ALA A 60 -2.46 17.43 -12.60
N ILE A 61 -2.04 17.83 -13.80
CA ILE A 61 -0.76 17.40 -14.39
C ILE A 61 0.40 17.93 -13.55
N TRP A 62 0.34 19.19 -13.13
CA TRP A 62 1.39 19.80 -12.31
C TRP A 62 1.51 19.11 -10.95
N GLY A 63 0.38 18.84 -10.30
CA GLY A 63 0.33 18.08 -9.05
C GLY A 63 0.88 16.66 -9.22
N ALA A 64 0.49 15.96 -10.29
CA ALA A 64 0.98 14.62 -10.58
C ALA A 64 2.49 14.59 -10.84
N LEU A 65 3.02 15.59 -11.56
CA LEU A 65 4.45 15.68 -11.86
C LEU A 65 5.28 15.95 -10.60
N LEU A 66 4.82 16.85 -9.73
CA LEU A 66 5.46 17.14 -8.44
C LEU A 66 5.45 15.93 -7.51
N LEU A 67 4.32 15.20 -7.45
CA LEU A 67 4.21 14.00 -6.62
C LEU A 67 5.07 12.86 -7.18
N GLY A 68 5.00 12.61 -8.49
CA GLY A 68 5.82 11.60 -9.17
C GLY A 68 7.32 11.88 -9.01
N GLY A 69 7.74 13.14 -9.16
CA GLY A 69 9.12 13.55 -8.93
C GLY A 69 9.60 13.34 -7.49
N LYS A 70 8.74 13.63 -6.49
CA LYS A 70 9.02 13.33 -5.08
C LYS A 70 9.22 11.83 -4.83
N LEU A 71 8.33 10.98 -5.34
CA LEU A 71 8.46 9.53 -5.20
C LEU A 71 9.73 9.02 -5.87
N PHE A 72 10.00 9.46 -7.10
CA PHE A 72 11.18 9.06 -7.85
C PHE A 72 12.47 9.41 -7.09
N LEU A 73 12.56 10.62 -6.55
CA LEU A 73 13.72 11.08 -5.79
C LEU A 73 13.92 10.30 -4.47
N ILE A 74 12.90 9.66 -3.94
CA ILE A 74 12.98 8.80 -2.75
C ILE A 74 13.32 7.35 -3.13
N ILE A 75 12.64 6.79 -4.13
CA ILE A 75 12.75 5.37 -4.50
C ILE A 75 14.12 5.08 -5.13
N VAL A 76 14.59 5.92 -6.04
CA VAL A 76 15.86 5.71 -6.76
C VAL A 76 17.05 5.56 -5.82
N PRO A 77 17.34 6.49 -4.90
CA PRO A 77 18.49 6.35 -4.01
C PRO A 77 18.37 5.13 -3.09
N VAL A 78 17.15 4.74 -2.71
CA VAL A 78 16.92 3.57 -1.86
C VAL A 78 17.21 2.29 -2.62
N VAL A 79 16.68 2.13 -3.84
CA VAL A 79 16.96 0.98 -4.70
C VAL A 79 18.46 0.88 -4.99
N VAL A 80 19.12 2.00 -5.32
CA VAL A 80 20.57 2.03 -5.54
C VAL A 80 21.34 1.65 -4.27
N ALA A 81 20.96 2.18 -3.11
CA ALA A 81 21.60 1.84 -1.84
C ALA A 81 21.43 0.36 -1.48
N PHE A 82 20.24 -0.21 -1.68
CA PHE A 82 19.98 -1.64 -1.48
C PHE A 82 20.74 -2.51 -2.48
N GLU A 83 20.82 -2.09 -3.74
CA GLU A 83 21.60 -2.79 -4.76
C GLU A 83 23.06 -2.87 -4.34
N VAL A 84 23.65 -1.78 -3.84
CA VAL A 84 25.01 -1.80 -3.29
C VAL A 84 25.11 -2.66 -2.03
N LEU A 85 24.14 -2.56 -1.12
CA LEU A 85 24.11 -3.31 0.14
C LEU A 85 23.98 -4.82 -0.10
N ARG A 86 23.31 -5.26 -1.16
CA ARG A 86 23.15 -6.69 -1.47
C ARG A 86 24.48 -7.36 -1.84
N TYR A 87 25.45 -6.60 -2.36
CA TYR A 87 26.79 -7.09 -2.66
C TYR A 87 27.67 -7.22 -1.40
N GLN A 88 27.25 -6.65 -0.26
CA GLN A 88 27.98 -6.77 1.00
C GLN A 88 27.81 -8.17 1.64
N PRO A 89 28.86 -8.71 2.29
CA PRO A 89 28.81 -10.00 2.96
C PRO A 89 27.83 -10.05 4.14
N ILE A 90 27.42 -8.89 4.68
CA ILE A 90 26.36 -8.76 5.68
C ILE A 90 25.04 -9.39 5.19
N PHE A 91 24.70 -9.19 3.91
CA PHE A 91 23.45 -9.68 3.34
C PHE A 91 23.43 -11.22 3.25
N ARG A 92 24.59 -11.81 2.92
CA ARG A 92 24.80 -13.26 2.99
C ARG A 92 24.63 -13.81 4.42
N ARG A 93 25.03 -13.04 5.44
CA ARG A 93 24.86 -13.41 6.85
C ARG A 93 23.39 -13.37 7.28
N ALA A 94 22.63 -12.37 6.83
CA ALA A 94 21.18 -12.32 7.03
C ALA A 94 20.48 -13.52 6.38
N GLY A 95 20.99 -13.97 5.22
CA GLY A 95 20.67 -15.25 4.58
C GLY A 95 20.66 -16.44 5.53
N ASN A 96 21.70 -16.55 6.38
CA ASN A 96 21.84 -17.65 7.32
C ASN A 96 20.84 -17.58 8.48
N SER A 97 20.34 -16.39 8.84
CA SER A 97 19.36 -16.22 9.91
C SER A 97 17.94 -16.62 9.50
N VAL A 98 17.58 -16.47 8.23
CA VAL A 98 16.30 -16.97 7.69
C VAL A 98 16.39 -18.40 7.13
N GLU A 99 17.59 -18.95 7.02
CA GLU A 99 17.82 -20.35 6.65
C GLU A 99 16.99 -21.37 7.46
N PRO A 100 16.80 -21.26 8.79
CA PRO A 100 15.90 -22.15 9.52
C PRO A 100 14.43 -22.02 9.07
N LEU A 101 13.97 -20.82 8.73
CA LEU A 101 12.62 -20.59 8.20
C LEU A 101 12.48 -21.22 6.80
N MET A 102 13.48 -21.02 5.94
CA MET A 102 13.53 -21.59 4.59
C MET A 102 13.56 -23.12 4.60
N ARG A 103 14.31 -23.73 5.53
CA ARG A 103 14.31 -25.19 5.74
C ARG A 103 12.94 -25.72 6.17
N GLY A 104 12.19 -24.95 6.98
CA GLY A 104 10.82 -25.27 7.34
C GLY A 104 9.85 -25.29 6.15
N VAL A 105 10.08 -24.43 5.16
CA VAL A 105 9.28 -24.32 3.93
C VAL A 105 9.74 -25.29 2.83
N GLY A 106 10.97 -25.82 2.94
CA GLY A 106 11.55 -26.76 1.97
C GLY A 106 12.34 -26.07 0.85
N LEU A 107 12.90 -24.90 1.11
CA LEU A 107 13.76 -24.18 0.17
C LEU A 107 15.24 -24.42 0.47
N SER A 108 16.02 -24.62 -0.60
CA SER A 108 17.47 -24.62 -0.56
C SER A 108 18.04 -23.24 -0.20
N ARG A 109 19.29 -23.24 0.28
CA ARG A 109 20.03 -22.04 0.64
C ARG A 109 20.19 -21.05 -0.52
N ASP A 110 20.19 -21.58 -1.75
CA ASP A 110 20.37 -20.81 -2.97
C ASP A 110 19.14 -19.95 -3.32
N ALA A 111 17.97 -20.33 -2.82
CA ALA A 111 16.75 -19.54 -2.93
C ALA A 111 16.74 -18.28 -2.04
N ALA A 112 17.68 -18.16 -1.08
CA ALA A 112 17.68 -17.05 -0.14
C ALA A 112 17.91 -15.72 -0.86
N VAL A 113 18.87 -15.70 -1.78
CA VAL A 113 19.24 -14.49 -2.54
C VAL A 113 18.04 -13.93 -3.31
N PRO A 114 17.36 -14.68 -4.20
CA PRO A 114 16.19 -14.16 -4.91
C PRO A 114 15.03 -13.76 -3.97
N LEU A 115 14.80 -14.51 -2.88
CA LEU A 115 13.77 -14.17 -1.90
C LEU A 115 14.03 -12.80 -1.25
N PHE A 116 15.22 -12.60 -0.72
CA PHE A 116 15.59 -11.31 -0.15
C PHE A 116 15.54 -10.20 -1.18
N THR A 117 16.14 -10.42 -2.35
CA THR A 117 16.18 -9.40 -3.39
C THR A 117 14.76 -8.98 -3.78
N GLY A 118 13.81 -9.91 -3.88
CA GLY A 118 12.43 -9.58 -4.22
C GLY A 118 11.61 -8.91 -3.10
N ILE A 119 11.85 -9.23 -1.83
CA ILE A 119 11.21 -8.53 -0.69
C ILE A 119 11.67 -7.06 -0.63
N PHE A 120 12.97 -6.84 -0.81
CA PHE A 120 13.59 -5.52 -0.62
C PHE A 120 13.51 -4.64 -1.87
N LEU A 121 13.75 -5.20 -3.06
CA LEU A 121 13.80 -4.47 -4.34
C LEU A 121 12.59 -4.72 -5.25
N GLY A 122 11.73 -5.68 -4.93
CA GLY A 122 10.52 -5.98 -5.69
C GLY A 122 10.62 -7.17 -6.64
N ILE A 123 9.45 -7.59 -7.15
CA ILE A 123 9.27 -8.85 -7.86
C ILE A 123 10.06 -8.93 -9.18
N ALA A 124 10.22 -7.81 -9.90
CA ALA A 124 10.95 -7.78 -11.16
C ALA A 124 12.44 -8.13 -10.96
N TYR A 125 13.08 -7.51 -9.96
CA TYR A 125 14.46 -7.83 -9.58
C TYR A 125 14.59 -9.25 -9.02
N GLY A 126 13.67 -9.63 -8.13
CA GLY A 126 13.61 -10.99 -7.58
C GLY A 126 13.51 -12.05 -8.68
N ALA A 127 12.60 -11.90 -9.64
CA ALA A 127 12.41 -12.82 -10.76
C ALA A 127 13.65 -12.91 -11.66
N GLY A 128 14.31 -11.78 -11.94
CA GLY A 128 15.57 -11.77 -12.70
C GLY A 128 16.66 -12.61 -12.02
N ILE A 129 16.79 -12.53 -10.70
CA ILE A 129 17.73 -13.34 -9.92
C ILE A 129 17.28 -14.81 -9.86
N ILE A 130 15.99 -15.11 -9.70
CA ILE A 130 15.47 -16.49 -9.75
C ILE A 130 15.87 -17.17 -11.04
N ILE A 131 15.73 -16.49 -12.19
CA ILE A 131 16.08 -17.05 -13.49
C ILE A 131 17.58 -17.40 -13.54
N ARG A 132 18.45 -16.49 -13.06
CA ARG A 132 19.90 -16.74 -13.01
C ARG A 132 20.26 -17.91 -12.10
N VAL A 133 19.72 -17.93 -10.87
CA VAL A 133 19.98 -19.00 -9.89
C VAL A 133 19.38 -20.32 -10.37
N SER A 134 18.25 -20.32 -11.06
CA SER A 134 17.66 -21.53 -11.64
C SER A 134 18.55 -22.15 -12.72
N GLN A 135 19.24 -21.32 -13.51
CA GLN A 135 20.20 -21.76 -14.53
C GLN A 135 21.51 -22.24 -13.92
N GLU A 136 22.05 -21.55 -12.91
CA GLU A 136 23.32 -21.90 -12.26
C GLU A 136 23.21 -23.07 -11.28
N LYS A 137 22.14 -23.10 -10.49
CA LYS A 137 21.98 -23.96 -9.31
C LYS A 137 20.64 -24.68 -9.37
N ARG A 138 20.47 -25.54 -10.39
CA ARG A 138 19.28 -26.38 -10.68
C ARG A 138 18.27 -26.46 -9.52
N LEU A 139 17.47 -25.40 -9.37
CA LEU A 139 16.43 -25.34 -8.35
C LEU A 139 15.30 -26.25 -8.80
N SER A 140 14.70 -26.99 -7.88
CA SER A 140 13.54 -27.82 -8.23
C SER A 140 12.38 -26.94 -8.68
N LYS A 141 11.51 -27.46 -9.56
CA LYS A 141 10.30 -26.75 -10.01
C LYS A 141 9.42 -26.31 -8.84
N ARG A 142 9.41 -27.12 -7.77
CA ARG A 142 8.70 -26.83 -6.52
C ARG A 142 9.27 -25.63 -5.79
N GLU A 143 10.60 -25.54 -5.67
CA GLU A 143 11.26 -24.39 -5.06
C GLU A 143 11.00 -23.11 -5.85
N LEU A 144 11.10 -23.16 -7.18
CA LEU A 144 10.76 -22.01 -8.03
C LEU A 144 9.33 -21.51 -7.78
N PHE A 145 8.39 -22.44 -7.70
CA PHE A 145 6.99 -22.11 -7.42
C PHE A 145 6.81 -21.48 -6.03
N LEU A 146 7.42 -22.06 -4.99
CA LEU A 146 7.37 -21.55 -3.62
C LEU A 146 7.98 -20.15 -3.51
N ILE A 147 9.13 -19.91 -4.16
CA ILE A 147 9.79 -18.59 -4.19
C ILE A 147 8.90 -17.59 -4.93
N GLY A 148 8.42 -17.94 -6.12
CA GLY A 148 7.58 -17.05 -6.92
C GLY A 148 6.29 -16.65 -6.20
N LEU A 149 5.64 -17.61 -5.56
CA LEU A 149 4.44 -17.37 -4.76
C LEU A 149 4.74 -16.46 -3.55
N PHE A 150 5.83 -16.72 -2.84
CA PHE A 150 6.21 -15.87 -1.71
C PHE A 150 6.53 -14.44 -2.16
N LEU A 151 7.26 -14.27 -3.26
CA LEU A 151 7.51 -12.95 -3.82
C LEU A 151 6.21 -12.27 -4.26
N ALA A 152 5.27 -13.00 -4.85
CA ALA A 152 3.98 -12.42 -5.21
C ALA A 152 3.24 -11.83 -3.99
N THR A 153 3.35 -12.43 -2.80
CA THR A 153 2.65 -11.94 -1.59
C THR A 153 3.39 -10.86 -0.81
N CYS A 154 4.73 -10.85 -0.80
CA CYS A 154 5.52 -9.92 0.03
C CYS A 154 6.58 -9.12 -0.74
N HIS A 155 6.49 -9.02 -2.06
CA HIS A 155 7.41 -8.18 -2.82
C HIS A 155 7.35 -6.71 -2.38
N ALA A 156 8.49 -6.04 -2.55
CA ALA A 156 8.63 -4.57 -2.48
C ALA A 156 8.19 -3.94 -1.14
N VAL A 157 8.24 -4.68 -0.04
CA VAL A 157 7.78 -4.22 1.28
C VAL A 157 8.45 -2.90 1.70
N VAL A 158 9.74 -2.73 1.38
CA VAL A 158 10.46 -1.48 1.68
C VAL A 158 9.97 -0.32 0.82
N GLU A 159 9.78 -0.54 -0.48
CA GLU A 159 9.26 0.47 -1.40
C GLU A 159 7.86 0.92 -0.97
N ASP A 160 6.98 -0.02 -0.64
CA ASP A 160 5.64 0.24 -0.13
C ASP A 160 5.66 1.13 1.12
N ILE A 161 6.51 0.82 2.12
CA ILE A 161 6.61 1.63 3.35
C ILE A 161 7.08 3.05 3.02
N LEU A 162 8.09 3.19 2.16
CA LEU A 162 8.64 4.50 1.83
C LEU A 162 7.65 5.36 1.05
N ILE A 163 6.88 4.76 0.15
CA ILE A 163 5.78 5.45 -0.54
C ILE A 163 4.73 5.91 0.48
N PHE A 164 4.32 5.05 1.41
CA PHE A 164 3.38 5.43 2.46
C PHE A 164 3.88 6.56 3.34
N VAL A 165 5.17 6.54 3.73
CA VAL A 165 5.79 7.61 4.52
C VAL A 165 5.87 8.91 3.71
N ALA A 166 6.21 8.85 2.43
CA ALA A 166 6.26 10.02 1.55
C ALA A 166 4.87 10.70 1.38
N ILE A 167 3.80 9.93 1.47
CA ILE A 167 2.40 10.39 1.41
C ILE A 167 1.88 10.81 2.80
N GLY A 168 2.64 10.57 3.88
CA GLY A 168 2.28 10.94 5.25
C GLY A 168 1.39 9.92 5.99
N GLY A 169 1.36 8.67 5.53
CA GLY A 169 0.59 7.58 6.13
C GLY A 169 1.33 6.76 7.18
N TYR A 170 0.57 6.02 8.00
CA TYR A 170 1.10 5.10 9.02
C TYR A 170 1.53 3.75 8.39
N GLY A 171 2.75 3.70 7.85
CA GLY A 171 3.28 2.51 7.16
C GLY A 171 3.43 1.24 8.02
N SER A 172 3.49 1.37 9.35
CA SER A 172 3.69 0.24 10.27
C SER A 172 2.53 -0.76 10.30
N ILE A 173 1.28 -0.29 10.17
CA ILE A 173 0.09 -1.16 10.16
C ILE A 173 0.04 -1.98 8.86
N MET A 174 0.33 -1.34 7.72
CA MET A 174 0.39 -1.99 6.41
C MET A 174 1.49 -3.06 6.37
N LEU A 175 2.67 -2.76 6.94
CA LEU A 175 3.78 -3.71 7.06
C LEU A 175 3.38 -4.94 7.86
N GLY A 176 2.78 -4.75 9.04
CA GLY A 176 2.37 -5.83 9.93
C GLY A 176 1.37 -6.77 9.25
N LEU A 177 0.35 -6.22 8.60
CA LEU A 177 -0.67 -7.00 7.90
C LEU A 177 -0.09 -7.76 6.69
N ARG A 178 0.74 -7.10 5.86
CA ARG A 178 1.37 -7.74 4.69
C ARG A 178 2.28 -8.90 5.11
N LEU A 179 3.15 -8.67 6.08
CA LEU A 179 4.09 -9.69 6.54
C LEU A 179 3.35 -10.86 7.20
N LEU A 180 2.33 -10.58 8.00
CA LEU A 180 1.50 -11.59 8.63
C LEU A 180 0.75 -12.43 7.58
N LEU A 181 0.08 -11.79 6.61
CA LEU A 181 -0.62 -12.49 5.53
C LEU A 181 0.34 -13.32 4.68
N ALA A 182 1.49 -12.78 4.30
CA ALA A 182 2.47 -13.50 3.51
C ALA A 182 2.99 -14.74 4.25
N ILE A 183 3.36 -14.60 5.53
CA ILE A 183 3.79 -15.73 6.36
C ILE A 183 2.67 -16.77 6.50
N ILE A 184 1.44 -16.34 6.78
CA ILE A 184 0.29 -17.24 6.92
C ILE A 184 0.02 -17.98 5.62
N ILE A 185 -0.09 -17.27 4.49
CA ILE A 185 -0.38 -17.87 3.18
C ILE A 185 0.74 -18.82 2.77
N THR A 186 2.01 -18.40 2.87
CA THR A 186 3.14 -19.27 2.52
C THR A 186 3.25 -20.46 3.45
N ALA A 187 3.02 -20.30 4.76
CA ALA A 187 3.04 -21.42 5.70
C ALA A 187 1.88 -22.40 5.49
N LEU A 188 0.68 -21.88 5.21
CA LEU A 188 -0.50 -22.70 4.90
C LEU A 188 -0.30 -23.46 3.59
N LEU A 189 0.16 -22.80 2.52
CA LEU A 189 0.43 -23.49 1.25
C LEU A 189 1.63 -24.43 1.35
N ALA A 190 2.67 -24.09 2.09
CA ALA A 190 3.80 -25.00 2.33
C ALA A 190 3.40 -26.23 3.15
N ARG A 191 2.37 -26.14 4.00
CA ARG A 191 1.80 -27.29 4.72
C ARG A 191 0.81 -28.07 3.85
N PHE A 192 -0.04 -27.37 3.10
CA PHE A 192 -1.03 -27.98 2.21
C PHE A 192 -0.37 -28.63 0.98
N TRP A 193 0.83 -28.16 0.62
CA TRP A 193 1.65 -28.69 -0.46
C TRP A 193 2.92 -29.38 0.09
N ARG A 194 2.72 -30.51 0.76
CA ARG A 194 3.74 -31.57 1.00
C ARG A 194 3.06 -32.93 0.73
N PRO A 195 3.78 -33.98 0.32
CA PRO A 195 4.61 -34.19 -0.89
C PRO A 195 3.80 -34.86 -2.02
N ALA A 196 4.19 -34.62 -3.28
CA ALA A 196 4.04 -35.63 -4.32
C ALA A 196 5.45 -36.13 -4.64
N SER A 197 5.77 -37.28 -4.01
CA SER A 197 6.82 -38.27 -4.32
C SER A 197 8.25 -37.78 -4.45
#